data_AF-A0A8S9VX06-F1
#
_entry.id   AF-A0A8S9VX06-F1
#
_cell.length_a   1.000
_cell.length_b   1.000
_cell.length_c   1.000
_cell.angle_alpha   90.00
_cell.angle_beta   90.00
_cell.angle_gamma   90.00
#
_symmetry.space_group_name_H-M   'P 1'
#
loop_
_entity.id
_entity.type
_entity.pdbx_description
1 polymer ?
#
loop_
_entity_poly.entity_id
_entity_poly.type
_entity_poly.pdbx_seq_one_letter_code
_entity_poly.pdbx_strand_id
1 'polypeptide(L)'
;MHLTPSEELILNGEQGYVLQKAMEILAALGDIYDADRLIPVKSTQIAGVSYKNLCEAGLEWISGLSGTVKVPSILNPAGLDRMRWRELSIPEEFAAKQDAVIRAYESLGILPWCTCTP
;
A
#
# COMPACT_ATOMS: atom_id res chain seq x y z
N MET A 1 -6.45 22.35 -0.47
CA MET A 1 -6.33 21.54 0.76
C MET A 1 -5.48 22.25 1.84
N HIS A 2 -5.88 22.19 3.11
CA HIS A 2 -5.11 22.70 4.26
C HIS A 2 -4.37 21.57 4.99
N LEU A 3 -3.05 21.68 5.05
CA LEU A 3 -2.19 20.76 5.80
C LEU A 3 -1.84 21.35 7.17
N THR A 4 -1.66 20.47 8.16
CA THR A 4 -1.08 20.83 9.45
C THR A 4 0.43 21.09 9.31
N PRO A 5 1.06 21.82 10.24
CA PRO A 5 2.51 22.04 10.20
C PRO A 5 3.32 20.74 10.14
N SER A 6 2.86 19.67 10.80
CA SER A 6 3.50 18.36 10.72
C SER A 6 3.39 17.70 9.34
N GLU A 7 2.28 17.89 8.64
CA GLU A 7 2.07 17.34 7.30
C GLU A 7 2.85 18.15 6.26
N GLU A 8 2.96 19.47 6.43
CA GLU A 8 3.82 20.33 5.62
C GLU A 8 5.30 19.95 5.75
N LEU A 9 5.78 19.65 6.96
CA LEU A 9 7.14 19.15 7.15
C LEU A 9 7.39 17.84 6.38
N ILE A 10 6.43 16.92 6.38
CA ILE A 10 6.52 15.69 5.59
C ILE A 10 6.57 16.00 4.09
N LEU A 11 5.65 16.86 3.61
CA LEU A 11 5.59 17.26 2.20
C LEU A 11 6.88 17.94 1.72
N ASN A 12 7.54 18.70 2.61
CA ASN A 12 8.82 19.34 2.33
C ASN A 12 10.03 18.40 2.39
N GLY A 13 9.82 17.11 2.71
CA GLY A 13 10.86 16.09 2.70
C GLY A 13 11.64 15.94 4.00
N GLU A 14 11.26 16.65 5.06
CA GLU A 14 11.97 16.67 6.36
C GLU A 14 11.94 15.31 7.08
N GLN A 15 11.04 14.40 6.68
CA GLN A 15 10.93 13.05 7.22
C GLN A 15 11.34 11.95 6.23
N GLY A 16 12.07 12.32 5.18
CA GLY A 16 12.59 11.39 4.19
C GLY A 16 11.66 11.15 3.00
N TYR A 17 12.27 10.61 1.94
CA TYR A 17 11.67 10.53 0.61
C TYR A 17 10.37 9.72 0.53
N VAL A 18 10.28 8.58 1.22
CA VAL A 18 9.10 7.71 1.17
C VAL A 18 7.87 8.42 1.71
N LEU A 19 8.01 9.09 2.86
CA LEU A 19 6.92 9.84 3.48
C LEU A 19 6.56 11.09 2.67
N GLN A 20 7.57 11.78 2.12
CA GLN A 20 7.36 12.89 1.20
C GLN A 20 6.50 12.45 0.01
N LYS A 21 6.88 11.35 -0.64
CA LYS A 21 6.16 10.88 -1.84
C LYS A 21 4.74 10.45 -1.52
N ALA A 22 4.52 9.81 -0.37
CA ALA A 22 3.18 9.48 0.09
C ALA A 22 2.33 10.74 0.35
N MET A 23 2.91 11.77 0.97
CA MET A 23 2.22 13.03 1.24
C MET A 23 1.93 13.82 -0.04
N GLU A 24 2.84 13.84 -1.03
CA GLU A 24 2.59 14.42 -2.35
C GLU A 24 1.35 13.82 -3.02
N ILE A 25 1.21 12.48 -2.97
CA ILE A 25 0.06 11.78 -3.55
C ILE A 25 -1.23 12.17 -2.81
N LEU A 26 -1.22 12.15 -1.47
CA LEU A 26 -2.38 12.54 -0.67
C LEU A 26 -2.77 14.00 -0.93
N ALA A 27 -1.79 14.90 -1.05
CA ALA A 27 -2.03 16.30 -1.30
C ALA A 27 -2.64 16.56 -2.67
N ALA A 28 -2.08 15.94 -3.71
CA ALA A 28 -2.61 16.02 -5.05
C ALA A 28 -4.05 15.47 -5.14
N LEU A 29 -4.35 14.34 -4.49
CA LEU A 29 -5.71 13.82 -4.42
C LEU A 29 -6.64 14.77 -3.66
N GLY A 30 -6.18 15.35 -2.55
CA GLY A 30 -6.93 16.34 -1.80
C GLY A 30 -7.32 17.55 -2.66
N ASP A 31 -6.38 18.08 -3.46
CA ASP A 31 -6.66 19.19 -4.36
C ASP A 31 -7.59 18.80 -5.53
N ILE A 32 -7.44 17.59 -6.10
CA ILE A 32 -8.32 17.08 -7.16
C ILE A 32 -9.79 16.98 -6.68
N TYR A 33 -9.99 16.54 -5.43
CA TYR A 33 -11.32 16.34 -4.86
C TYR A 33 -11.84 17.54 -4.07
N ASP A 34 -11.13 18.68 -4.11
CA ASP A 34 -11.45 19.90 -3.34
C ASP A 34 -11.64 19.61 -1.83
N ALA A 35 -10.76 18.77 -1.28
CA ALA A 35 -10.80 18.38 0.12
C ALA A 35 -10.22 19.50 1.00
N ASP A 36 -10.96 19.85 2.06
CA ASP A 36 -10.54 20.87 3.02
C ASP A 36 -9.24 20.49 3.75
N ARG A 37 -9.12 19.22 4.18
CA ARG A 37 -8.00 18.71 5.01
C ARG A 37 -7.93 17.19 4.99
N LEU A 38 -6.78 16.65 5.42
CA LEU A 38 -6.64 15.22 5.71
C LEU A 38 -7.36 14.84 7.02
N ILE A 39 -7.88 13.62 7.08
CA ILE A 39 -8.56 13.08 8.28
C ILE A 39 -7.70 11.96 8.87
N PRO A 40 -7.35 12.01 10.17
CA PRO A 40 -6.56 10.97 10.80
C PRO A 40 -7.36 9.67 10.91
N VAL A 41 -6.76 8.57 10.49
CA VAL A 41 -7.31 7.22 10.62
C VAL A 41 -6.67 6.48 11.79
N LYS A 42 -7.38 5.49 12.35
CA LYS A 42 -6.88 4.62 13.42
C LYS A 42 -6.32 3.29 12.91
N SER A 43 -6.76 2.86 11.74
CA SER A 43 -6.32 1.66 11.05
C SER A 43 -6.62 1.78 9.56
N THR A 44 -6.02 0.92 8.74
CA THR A 44 -6.32 0.83 7.30
C THR A 44 -6.43 -0.60 6.82
N GLN A 45 -7.19 -0.79 5.73
CA GLN A 45 -7.16 -2.00 4.92
C GLN A 45 -6.73 -1.61 3.51
N ILE A 46 -5.61 -2.18 3.05
CA ILE A 46 -5.00 -1.83 1.76
C ILE A 46 -5.59 -2.75 0.68
N ALA A 47 -6.26 -2.16 -0.29
CA ALA A 47 -6.85 -2.83 -1.44
C ALA A 47 -5.96 -2.72 -2.69
N GLY A 48 -6.34 -3.40 -3.77
CA GLY A 48 -5.59 -3.36 -5.04
C GLY A 48 -4.27 -4.15 -5.01
N VAL A 49 -4.10 -5.05 -4.04
CA VAL A 49 -2.86 -5.78 -3.75
C VAL A 49 -2.59 -6.97 -4.69
N SER A 50 -3.32 -7.06 -5.80
CA SER A 50 -3.12 -8.11 -6.80
C SER A 50 -1.95 -7.77 -7.72
N TYR A 51 -1.07 -8.74 -8.00
CA TYR A 51 -0.04 -8.59 -9.02
C TYR A 51 -0.64 -8.27 -10.40
N LYS A 52 -1.87 -8.71 -10.68
CA LYS A 52 -2.58 -8.38 -11.93
C LYS A 52 -2.85 -6.88 -12.08
N ASN A 53 -3.01 -6.16 -10.97
CA ASN A 53 -3.27 -4.72 -10.97
C ASN A 53 -1.96 -3.92 -10.89
N LEU A 54 -1.04 -4.39 -10.05
CA LEU A 54 0.24 -3.73 -9.80
C LEU A 54 1.23 -3.89 -10.95
N CYS A 55 1.19 -5.05 -11.61
CA CYS A 55 2.21 -5.49 -12.56
C CYS A 55 3.62 -5.40 -11.97
N GLU A 56 4.65 -5.47 -12.82
CA GLU A 56 6.04 -5.40 -12.36
C GLU A 56 6.36 -4.05 -11.71
N ALA A 57 5.92 -2.94 -12.30
CA ALA A 57 6.20 -1.60 -11.79
C ALA A 57 5.66 -1.37 -10.37
N GLY A 58 4.46 -1.89 -10.06
CA GLY A 58 3.91 -1.80 -8.71
C GLY A 58 4.69 -2.66 -7.70
N LEU A 59 5.09 -3.87 -8.10
CA LEU A 59 5.93 -4.73 -7.26
C LEU A 59 7.28 -4.08 -6.97
N GLU A 60 7.96 -3.55 -8.00
CA GLU A 60 9.23 -2.83 -7.86
C GLU A 60 9.09 -1.60 -6.97
N TRP A 61 8.03 -0.81 -7.17
CA TRP A 61 7.76 0.38 -6.38
C TRP A 61 7.61 0.05 -4.90
N ILE A 62 6.75 -0.90 -4.55
CA ILE A 62 6.50 -1.28 -3.15
C ILE A 62 7.74 -1.90 -2.53
N SER A 63 8.47 -2.75 -3.26
CA SER A 63 9.70 -3.39 -2.79
C SER A 63 10.84 -2.40 -2.55
N GLY A 64 10.83 -1.26 -3.25
CA GLY A 64 11.80 -0.18 -3.06
C GLY A 64 11.49 0.76 -1.90
N LEU A 65 10.31 0.65 -1.26
CA LEU A 65 9.97 1.49 -0.12
C LEU A 65 10.71 1.04 1.14
N SER A 66 11.31 2.00 1.84
CA SER A 66 11.93 1.80 3.15
C SER A 66 11.11 2.51 4.23
N GLY A 67 10.62 1.74 5.21
CA GLY A 67 9.87 2.29 6.34
C GLY A 67 8.88 1.28 6.93
N THR A 68 7.99 1.78 7.78
CA THR A 68 6.95 0.98 8.41
C THR A 68 5.67 1.80 8.49
N VAL A 69 4.53 1.15 8.31
CA VAL A 69 3.23 1.80 8.47
C VAL A 69 3.04 2.39 9.87
N LYS A 70 2.38 3.55 9.93
CA LYS A 70 2.18 4.31 11.18
C LYS A 70 0.98 3.83 12.00
N VAL A 71 0.01 3.17 11.36
CA VAL A 71 -1.20 2.63 11.99
C VAL A 71 -1.35 1.16 11.63
N PRO A 72 -2.04 0.35 12.46
CA PRO A 72 -2.37 -1.03 12.11
C PRO A 72 -2.98 -1.09 10.71
N SER A 73 -2.33 -1.84 9.83
CA SER A 73 -2.69 -1.94 8.42
C SER A 73 -2.74 -3.41 8.04
N ILE A 74 -3.80 -3.81 7.36
CA ILE A 74 -3.98 -5.19 6.88
C ILE A 74 -4.20 -5.23 5.36
N LEU A 75 -3.89 -6.33 4.72
CA LEU A 75 -4.17 -6.53 3.29
C LEU A 75 -5.60 -7.02 3.06
N ASN A 76 -6.27 -6.42 2.08
CA ASN A 76 -7.46 -6.97 1.40
C ASN A 76 -7.06 -8.27 0.65
N PRO A 77 -7.99 -9.12 0.15
CA PRO A 77 -7.60 -10.35 -0.51
C PRO A 77 -6.63 -10.16 -1.68
N ALA A 78 -5.66 -11.08 -1.75
CA ALA A 78 -4.69 -11.14 -2.83
C ALA A 78 -5.34 -11.57 -4.14
N GLY A 79 -4.60 -11.44 -5.25
CA GLY A 79 -5.06 -11.84 -6.58
C GLY A 79 -5.22 -13.35 -6.81
N LEU A 80 -5.09 -14.18 -5.76
CA LEU A 80 -5.23 -15.64 -5.81
C LEU A 80 -5.59 -16.20 -4.44
N ASP A 81 -6.08 -17.45 -4.45
CA ASP A 81 -6.18 -18.27 -3.24
C ASP A 81 -4.78 -18.76 -2.84
N ARG A 82 -4.26 -18.29 -1.70
CA ARG A 82 -2.88 -18.57 -1.26
C ARG A 82 -2.60 -20.04 -1.01
N MET A 83 -3.63 -20.84 -0.71
CA MET A 83 -3.48 -22.26 -0.41
C MET A 83 -3.78 -23.13 -1.63
N ARG A 84 -4.81 -22.74 -2.42
CA ARG A 84 -5.40 -23.59 -3.46
C ARG A 84 -5.12 -23.13 -4.89
N TRP A 85 -4.27 -22.12 -5.10
CA TRP A 85 -4.00 -21.60 -6.45
C TRP A 85 -3.57 -22.66 -7.48
N ARG A 86 -2.88 -23.72 -7.03
CA ARG A 86 -2.51 -24.86 -7.89
C ARG A 86 -3.73 -25.65 -8.37
N GLU A 87 -4.68 -25.93 -7.48
CA GLU A 87 -5.96 -26.59 -7.82
C GLU A 87 -6.77 -25.74 -8.80
N LEU A 88 -6.64 -24.42 -8.69
CA LEU A 88 -7.27 -23.45 -9.57
C LEU A 88 -6.50 -23.23 -10.90
N SER A 89 -5.45 -24.02 -11.15
CA SER A 89 -4.63 -23.93 -12.37
C SER A 89 -4.04 -22.53 -12.62
N ILE A 90 -3.75 -21.79 -11.54
CA ILE A 90 -3.07 -20.50 -11.65
C ILE A 90 -1.59 -20.75 -12.00
N PRO A 91 -1.01 -20.02 -12.97
CA PRO A 91 0.39 -20.18 -13.34
C PRO A 91 1.35 -19.95 -12.17
N GLU A 92 2.38 -20.79 -12.05
CA GLU A 92 3.38 -20.70 -10.97
C GLU A 92 4.09 -19.35 -10.95
N GLU A 93 4.40 -18.79 -12.12
CA GLU A 93 5.00 -17.47 -12.25
C GLU A 93 4.12 -16.36 -11.63
N PHE A 94 2.83 -16.39 -11.90
CA PHE A 94 1.88 -15.44 -11.32
C PHE A 94 1.80 -15.62 -9.80
N ALA A 95 1.76 -16.86 -9.33
CA ALA A 95 1.72 -17.16 -7.89
C ALA A 95 2.99 -16.66 -7.17
N ALA A 96 4.16 -16.87 -7.77
CA ALA A 96 5.43 -16.38 -7.24
C ALA A 96 5.47 -14.85 -7.17
N LYS A 97 5.01 -14.16 -8.23
CA LYS A 97 4.94 -12.69 -8.25
C LYS A 97 3.93 -12.15 -7.24
N GLN A 98 2.79 -12.80 -7.08
CA GLN A 98 1.80 -12.42 -6.07
C GLN A 98 2.31 -12.65 -4.63
N ASP A 99 3.08 -13.71 -4.36
CA ASP A 99 3.75 -13.91 -3.08
C ASP A 99 4.80 -12.82 -2.81
N ALA A 100 5.57 -12.44 -3.84
CA ALA A 100 6.52 -11.33 -3.74
C ALA A 100 5.84 -9.99 -3.38
N VAL A 101 4.67 -9.70 -3.97
CA VAL A 101 3.86 -8.52 -3.58
C VAL A 101 3.48 -8.57 -2.11
N ILE A 102 3.00 -9.72 -1.61
CA ILE A 102 2.61 -9.88 -0.20
C ILE A 102 3.81 -9.63 0.71
N ARG A 103 4.97 -10.22 0.41
CA ARG A 103 6.21 -10.05 1.18
C ARG A 103 6.71 -8.61 1.20
N ALA A 104 6.58 -7.91 0.07
CA ALA A 104 6.94 -6.49 0.00
C ALA A 104 6.09 -5.67 0.97
N TYR A 105 4.77 -5.91 1.05
CA TYR A 105 3.92 -5.28 2.06
C TYR A 105 4.25 -5.72 3.49
N GLU A 106 4.54 -7.00 3.74
CA GLU A 106 4.95 -7.48 5.07
C GLU A 106 6.21 -6.77 5.58
N SER A 107 7.18 -6.48 4.69
CA SER A 107 8.40 -5.75 5.06
C SER A 107 8.13 -4.31 5.53
N LEU A 108 6.98 -3.74 5.19
CA LEU A 108 6.51 -2.43 5.67
C LEU A 108 5.68 -2.53 6.96
N GLY A 109 5.61 -3.70 7.59
CA GLY A 109 4.84 -3.95 8.81
C GLY A 109 3.34 -4.10 8.60
N ILE A 110 2.91 -4.41 7.37
CA ILE A 110 1.49 -4.62 7.04
C ILE A 110 1.14 -6.10 7.26
N LEU A 111 0.00 -6.35 7.90
CA LEU A 111 -0.47 -7.70 8.20
C LEU A 111 -1.09 -8.36 6.95
N PRO A 112 -0.58 -9.51 6.49
CA PRO A 112 -1.00 -10.13 5.22
C PRO A 112 -2.23 -11.03 5.40
N TRP A 113 -3.25 -10.55 6.13
CA TRP A 113 -4.45 -11.34 6.41
C TRP A 113 -5.22 -11.69 5.14
N CYS A 114 -5.11 -10.86 4.10
CA CYS A 114 -5.70 -11.10 2.79
C CYS A 114 -7.20 -11.42 2.88
N THR A 115 -7.94 -10.63 3.66
CA THR A 115 -9.36 -10.83 3.95
C THR A 115 -10.15 -9.58 3.59
N CYS A 116 -11.40 -9.73 3.14
CA CYS A 116 -12.34 -8.62 2.97
C CYS A 116 -13.00 -8.20 4.28
N THR A 117 -12.85 -8.98 5.35
CA THR A 117 -13.43 -8.71 6.67
C THR A 117 -12.29 -8.60 7.70
N PRO A 118 -11.75 -7.37 7.90
CA PRO A 118 -10.72 -7.06 8.90
C PRO A 118 -11.10 -7.45 10.32
#